data_AF-A0AAU6Q1Q1-F1
#
_entry.id   AF-A0AAU6Q1Q1-F1
#
_cell.length_a   1.000
_cell.length_b   1.000
_cell.length_c   1.000
_cell.angle_alpha   90.00
_cell.angle_beta   90.00
_cell.angle_gamma   90.00
#
_symmetry.space_group_name_H-M   'P 1'
#
loop_
_entity.id
_entity.type
_entity.pdbx_description
1 polymer ?
#
loop_
_entity_poly.entity_id
_entity_poly.type
_entity_poly.pdbx_seq_one_letter_code
_entity_poly.pdbx_strand_id
1 'polypeptide(L)'
;MRAADLSPEVLALLLDEANHAPWESVHSALAGLEGVQHHRVGWLVSHLTQTKRAYWAAIAAVTTLEPPPGAAGLRDLMAWEVTQARRLTPEQLAALLTYSGAEMTVAELLRLNARHSVWHAGQLAALGRVAGV
;
A
#
# COMPACT_ATOMS: atom_id res chain seq x y z
N MET A 1 1.65 10.84 -16.29
CA MET A 1 2.49 11.17 -15.13
C MET A 1 3.92 10.73 -15.43
N ARG A 2 4.78 11.69 -15.76
CA ARG A 2 6.22 11.49 -15.96
C ARG A 2 6.88 11.31 -14.59
N ALA A 3 8.09 10.75 -14.53
CA ALA A 3 8.83 10.58 -13.26
C ALA A 3 9.02 11.92 -12.51
N ALA A 4 9.10 13.04 -13.24
CA ALA A 4 9.20 14.40 -12.70
C ALA A 4 7.92 14.92 -12.00
N ASP A 5 6.78 14.23 -12.11
CA ASP A 5 5.50 14.67 -11.53
C ASP A 5 5.22 14.00 -10.15
N LEU A 6 6.14 13.16 -9.64
CA LEU A 6 5.95 12.40 -8.42
C LEU A 6 6.48 13.15 -7.19
N SER A 7 5.65 14.02 -6.61
CA SER A 7 5.95 14.63 -5.31
C SER A 7 5.54 13.73 -4.13
N PRO A 8 6.05 13.99 -2.91
CA PRO A 8 5.61 13.30 -1.69
C PRO A 8 4.09 13.37 -1.51
N GLU A 9 3.48 14.53 -1.74
CA GLU A 9 2.03 14.74 -1.65
C GLU A 9 1.26 13.91 -2.66
N VAL A 10 1.72 13.84 -3.93
CA VAL A 10 1.05 13.05 -4.97
C VAL A 10 1.12 11.57 -4.63
N LEU A 11 2.27 11.07 -4.17
CA LEU A 11 2.42 9.67 -3.78
C LEU A 11 1.62 9.32 -2.53
N ALA A 12 1.59 10.22 -1.54
CA ALA A 12 0.74 10.07 -0.36
C ALA A 12 -0.75 10.03 -0.73
N LEU A 13 -1.19 10.89 -1.66
CA LEU A 13 -2.55 10.87 -2.17
C LEU A 13 -2.88 9.54 -2.86
N LEU A 14 -2.00 9.04 -3.73
CA LEU A 14 -2.22 7.75 -4.40
C LEU A 14 -2.35 6.58 -3.42
N LEU A 15 -1.54 6.58 -2.35
CA LEU A 15 -1.66 5.58 -1.28
C LEU A 15 -2.96 5.75 -0.50
N ASP A 16 -3.33 6.98 -0.18
CA ASP A 16 -4.54 7.29 0.57
C ASP A 16 -5.80 6.89 -0.21
N GLU A 17 -5.84 7.19 -1.51
CA GLU A 17 -6.91 6.75 -2.40
C GLU A 17 -7.00 5.22 -2.47
N ALA A 18 -5.87 4.55 -2.71
CA ALA A 18 -5.83 3.09 -2.78
C ALA A 18 -6.25 2.40 -1.47
N ASN A 19 -5.98 3.03 -0.32
CA ASN A 19 -6.22 2.47 0.99
C ASN A 19 -7.60 2.83 1.56
N HIS A 20 -8.03 4.09 1.40
CA HIS A 20 -9.11 4.69 2.18
C HIS A 20 -10.21 5.37 1.36
N ALA A 21 -10.09 5.48 0.03
CA ALA A 21 -11.14 6.09 -0.77
C ALA A 21 -12.50 5.40 -0.49
N PRO A 22 -13.62 6.15 -0.52
CA PRO A 22 -14.93 5.58 -0.23
C PRO A 22 -15.36 4.52 -1.24
N TRP A 23 -14.73 4.50 -2.43
CA TRP A 23 -14.96 3.54 -3.50
C TRP A 23 -13.61 3.01 -3.98
N GLU A 24 -13.59 1.76 -4.44
CA GLU A 24 -12.43 1.15 -5.10
C GLU A 24 -11.13 1.15 -4.27
N SER A 25 -11.26 1.02 -2.95
CA SER A 25 -10.13 0.97 -2.02
C SER A 25 -10.12 -0.32 -1.19
N VAL A 26 -8.99 -0.58 -0.52
CA VAL A 26 -8.89 -1.68 0.43
C VAL A 26 -9.90 -1.52 1.57
N HIS A 27 -10.05 -0.31 2.11
CA HIS A 27 -11.02 -0.02 3.16
C HIS A 27 -12.46 -0.33 2.70
N SER A 28 -12.87 0.18 1.53
CA SER A 28 -14.23 -0.03 1.03
C SER A 28 -14.50 -1.51 0.75
N ALA A 29 -13.52 -2.23 0.20
CA ALA A 29 -13.64 -3.65 -0.08
C ALA A 29 -13.75 -4.50 1.21
N LEU A 30 -13.01 -4.14 2.25
CA LEU A 30 -13.09 -4.82 3.55
C LEU A 30 -14.40 -4.52 4.28
N ALA A 31 -14.94 -3.31 4.16
CA ALA A 31 -16.23 -2.96 4.75
C ALA A 31 -17.36 -3.84 4.18
N GLY A 32 -17.36 -4.11 2.87
CA GLY A 32 -18.31 -5.04 2.23
C GLY A 32 -18.10 -6.51 2.57
N LEU A 33 -17.05 -6.86 3.33
CA LEU A 33 -16.73 -8.21 3.77
C LEU A 33 -16.94 -8.40 5.28
N GLU A 34 -17.51 -7.43 5.98
CA GLU A 34 -17.77 -7.55 7.41
C GLU A 34 -18.68 -8.77 7.69
N GLY A 35 -18.25 -9.63 8.60
CA GLY A 35 -18.93 -10.89 8.91
C GLY A 35 -18.67 -12.06 7.95
N VAL A 36 -18.00 -11.83 6.80
CA VAL A 36 -17.69 -12.90 5.83
C VAL A 36 -16.49 -13.72 6.31
N GLN A 37 -16.72 -15.00 6.62
CA GLN A 37 -15.66 -15.96 6.94
C GLN A 37 -15.22 -16.70 5.67
N HIS A 38 -14.17 -16.20 5.01
CA HIS A 38 -13.63 -16.83 3.80
C HIS A 38 -12.10 -16.89 3.85
N HIS A 39 -11.51 -18.09 3.72
CA HIS A 39 -10.06 -18.31 3.85
C HIS A 39 -9.22 -17.40 2.94
N ARG A 40 -9.69 -17.13 1.70
CA ARG A 40 -9.02 -16.18 0.79
C ARG A 40 -9.01 -14.74 1.30
N VAL A 41 -10.03 -14.30 2.04
CA VAL A 41 -10.05 -12.94 2.62
C VAL A 41 -8.94 -12.81 3.66
N GLY A 42 -8.83 -13.78 4.57
CA GLY A 42 -7.73 -13.81 5.56
C GLY A 42 -6.35 -13.84 4.90
N TRP A 43 -6.19 -14.67 3.85
CA TRP A 43 -4.94 -14.72 3.09
C TRP A 43 -4.62 -13.38 2.40
N LEU A 44 -5.59 -12.73 1.75
CA LEU A 44 -5.40 -11.43 1.08
C LEU A 44 -5.03 -10.33 2.06
N VAL A 45 -5.68 -10.28 3.23
CA VAL A 45 -5.34 -9.31 4.29
C VAL A 45 -3.92 -9.53 4.81
N SER A 46 -3.55 -10.79 5.08
CA SER A 46 -2.20 -11.14 5.50
C SER A 46 -1.16 -10.80 4.43
N HIS A 47 -1.45 -11.12 3.17
CA HIS A 47 -0.58 -10.84 2.04
C HIS A 47 -0.35 -9.33 1.87
N LEU A 48 -1.41 -8.52 1.86
CA LEU A 48 -1.30 -7.06 1.80
C LEU A 48 -0.47 -6.50 2.96
N THR A 49 -0.67 -7.00 4.17
CA THR A 49 0.09 -6.57 5.35
C THR A 49 1.59 -6.86 5.18
N GLN A 50 1.93 -8.09 4.78
CA GLN A 50 3.32 -8.50 4.59
C GLN A 50 3.99 -7.73 3.45
N THR A 51 3.31 -7.56 2.32
CA THR A 51 3.86 -6.87 1.15
C THR A 51 4.07 -5.38 1.43
N LYS A 52 3.13 -4.69 2.09
CA LYS A 52 3.32 -3.30 2.52
C LYS A 52 4.51 -3.15 3.47
N ARG A 53 4.68 -4.08 4.42
CA ARG A 53 5.84 -4.11 5.31
C ARG A 53 7.15 -4.29 4.54
N ALA A 54 7.17 -5.21 3.58
CA ALA A 54 8.35 -5.48 2.77
C ALA A 54 8.74 -4.25 1.93
N TYR A 55 7.77 -3.57 1.30
CA TYR A 55 8.01 -2.33 0.57
C TYR A 55 8.61 -1.25 1.47
N TRP A 56 8.00 -0.99 2.62
CA TRP A 56 8.47 0.05 3.53
C TRP A 56 9.79 -0.28 4.23
N ALA A 57 10.10 -1.55 4.46
CA ALA A 57 11.43 -1.97 4.90
C ALA A 57 12.51 -1.66 3.86
N ALA A 58 12.22 -1.89 2.57
CA ALA A 58 13.14 -1.54 1.48
C ALA A 58 13.33 -0.02 1.35
N ILE A 59 12.25 0.75 1.52
CA ILE A 59 12.32 2.23 1.52
C ILE A 59 13.13 2.74 2.71
N ALA A 60 12.88 2.23 3.91
CA ALA A 60 13.60 2.63 5.12
C ALA A 60 15.11 2.39 4.99
N ALA A 61 15.51 1.29 4.34
CA ALA A 61 16.91 0.95 4.12
C ALA A 61 17.68 1.99 3.27
N VAL A 62 17.00 2.74 2.39
CA VAL A 62 17.64 3.73 1.50
C VAL A 62 17.32 5.19 1.86
N THR A 63 16.32 5.42 2.72
CA THR A 63 15.87 6.77 3.09
C THR A 63 16.14 7.17 4.54
N THR A 64 16.67 6.25 5.36
CA THR A 64 16.89 6.40 6.82
C THR A 64 15.62 6.71 7.64
N LEU A 65 14.44 6.58 7.04
CA LEU A 65 13.16 6.62 7.75
C LEU A 65 12.98 5.42 8.68
N GLU A 66 12.09 5.58 9.66
CA GLU A 66 11.73 4.49 10.56
C GLU A 66 11.01 3.35 9.80
N PRO A 67 11.33 2.09 10.10
CA PRO A 67 10.65 0.94 9.51
C PRO A 67 9.19 0.84 9.99
N PRO A 68 8.33 0.07 9.29
CA PRO A 68 6.93 -0.09 9.66
C PRO A 68 6.78 -0.70 11.07
N PRO A 69 5.82 -0.22 11.91
CA PRO A 69 5.64 -0.70 13.28
C PRO A 69 5.35 -2.21 13.31
N GLY A 70 6.15 -3.00 14.03
CA GLY A 70 6.12 -4.47 13.97
C GLY A 70 4.75 -5.13 14.26
N ALA A 71 3.94 -4.53 15.15
CA ALA A 71 2.64 -5.06 15.56
C ALA A 71 1.43 -4.48 14.79
N ALA A 72 1.63 -3.49 13.90
CA ALA A 72 0.54 -2.86 13.16
C ALA A 72 -0.27 -3.85 12.29
N GLY A 73 -1.59 -3.83 12.43
CA GLY A 73 -2.48 -4.51 11.48
C GLY A 73 -2.52 -3.79 10.13
N LEU A 74 -3.20 -4.38 9.14
CA LEU A 74 -3.35 -3.76 7.81
C LEU A 74 -3.90 -2.33 7.89
N ARG A 75 -4.92 -2.09 8.71
CA ARG A 75 -5.55 -0.77 8.88
C ARG A 75 -4.56 0.28 9.40
N ASP A 76 -3.82 -0.04 10.45
CA ASP A 76 -2.83 0.88 11.02
C ASP A 76 -1.69 1.14 10.04
N LEU A 77 -1.27 0.11 9.31
CA LEU A 77 -0.21 0.22 8.30
C LEU A 77 -0.62 1.11 7.13
N MET A 78 -1.88 1.03 6.69
CA MET A 78 -2.45 1.89 5.64
C MET A 78 -2.46 3.37 6.03
N ALA A 79 -2.79 3.69 7.28
CA ALA A 79 -2.74 5.08 7.77
C ALA A 79 -1.29 5.56 7.97
N TRP A 80 -0.44 4.68 8.51
CA TRP A 80 0.96 4.97 8.76
C TRP A 80 1.73 5.27 7.47
N GLU A 81 1.53 4.50 6.40
CA GLU A 81 2.27 4.70 5.15
C GLU A 81 1.95 6.01 4.46
N VAL A 82 0.70 6.48 4.53
CA VAL A 82 0.31 7.81 4.00
C VAL A 82 1.06 8.90 4.76
N THR A 83 1.18 8.75 6.07
CA THR A 83 1.93 9.68 6.92
C THR A 83 3.42 9.66 6.58
N GLN A 84 4.04 8.49 6.39
CA GLN A 84 5.45 8.42 6.02
C GLN A 84 5.73 8.92 4.60
N ALA A 85 4.83 8.68 3.64
CA ALA A 85 4.99 9.15 2.28
C ALA A 85 5.10 10.68 2.20
N ARG A 86 4.31 11.40 3.03
CA ARG A 86 4.39 12.87 3.16
C ARG A 86 5.69 13.39 3.77
N ARG A 87 6.45 12.54 4.46
CA ARG A 87 7.71 12.94 5.11
C ARG A 87 8.94 12.77 4.21
N LEU A 88 8.77 12.13 3.06
CA LEU A 88 9.86 11.92 2.10
C LEU A 88 10.27 13.23 1.45
N THR A 89 11.56 13.41 1.23
CA THR A 89 12.10 14.51 0.41
C THR A 89 12.17 14.09 -1.06
N PRO A 90 12.26 15.04 -2.01
CA PRO A 90 12.48 14.72 -3.43
C PRO A 90 13.72 13.85 -3.67
N GLU A 91 14.80 14.07 -2.92
CA GLU A 91 16.03 13.29 -3.00
C GLU A 91 15.80 11.85 -2.53
N GLN A 92 15.05 11.66 -1.44
CA GLN A 92 14.67 10.33 -0.97
C GLN A 92 13.74 9.61 -1.96
N LEU A 93 12.86 10.34 -2.64
CA LEU A 93 12.00 9.77 -3.68
C LEU A 93 12.80 9.31 -4.91
N ALA A 94 13.89 10.00 -5.24
CA ALA A 94 14.80 9.64 -6.33
C ALA A 94 15.81 8.55 -5.95
N ALA A 95 15.93 8.20 -4.67
CA ALA A 95 16.85 7.17 -4.21
C ALA A 95 16.52 5.81 -4.87
N LEU A 96 17.56 5.14 -5.38
CA LEU A 96 17.46 3.82 -5.98
C LEU A 96 17.44 2.74 -4.92
N LEU A 97 16.65 1.71 -5.15
CA LEU A 97 16.59 0.48 -4.37
C LEU A 97 16.44 -0.72 -5.30
N THR A 98 16.83 -1.89 -4.81
CA THR A 98 16.53 -3.16 -5.48
C THR A 98 15.37 -3.84 -4.77
N TYR A 99 14.28 -4.08 -5.49
CA TYR A 99 13.14 -4.84 -4.98
C TYR A 99 12.78 -5.96 -5.96
N SER A 100 12.72 -7.20 -5.45
CA SER A 100 12.44 -8.41 -6.26
C SER A 100 13.32 -8.55 -7.51
N GLY A 101 14.60 -8.17 -7.41
CA GLY A 101 15.58 -8.27 -8.50
C GLY A 101 15.51 -7.16 -9.55
N ALA A 102 14.60 -6.19 -9.39
CA ALA A 102 14.53 -5.00 -10.24
C ALA A 102 15.04 -3.76 -9.48
N GLU A 103 15.83 -2.93 -10.17
CA GLU A 103 16.20 -1.61 -9.68
C GLU A 103 15.07 -0.62 -10.00
N MET A 104 14.68 0.17 -9.01
CA MET A 104 13.68 1.23 -9.15
C MET A 104 13.89 2.31 -8.10
N THR A 105 13.29 3.46 -8.31
CA THR A 105 13.25 4.56 -7.32
C THR A 105 12.25 4.27 -6.20
N VAL A 106 12.42 4.92 -5.05
CA VAL A 106 11.41 4.92 -3.97
C VAL A 106 10.05 5.38 -4.50
N ALA A 107 10.00 6.41 -5.35
CA ALA A 107 8.77 6.89 -5.97
C ALA A 107 8.06 5.81 -6.80
N GLU A 108 8.81 5.05 -7.59
CA GLU A 108 8.27 3.93 -8.38
C GLU A 108 7.74 2.81 -7.49
N LEU A 109 8.44 2.48 -6.39
CA LEU A 109 7.99 1.47 -5.44
C LEU A 109 6.71 1.90 -4.69
N LEU A 110 6.60 3.16 -4.28
CA LEU A 110 5.37 3.69 -3.67
C LEU A 110 4.19 3.67 -4.66
N ARG A 111 4.44 4.03 -5.92
CA ARG A 111 3.44 3.93 -6.98
C ARG A 111 3.05 2.48 -7.26
N LEU A 112 3.99 1.53 -7.17
CA LEU A 112 3.71 0.09 -7.25
C LEU A 112 2.82 -0.35 -6.08
N ASN A 113 3.12 0.08 -4.86
CA ASN A 113 2.35 -0.23 -3.67
C ASN A 113 0.89 0.24 -3.79
N ALA A 114 0.65 1.47 -4.24
CA ALA A 114 -0.71 1.97 -4.50
C ALA A 114 -1.45 1.08 -5.51
N ARG A 115 -0.85 0.78 -6.66
CA ARG A 115 -1.45 -0.12 -7.68
C ARG A 115 -1.73 -1.52 -7.14
N HIS A 116 -0.79 -2.08 -6.38
CA HIS A 116 -0.92 -3.40 -5.78
C HIS A 116 -2.07 -3.46 -4.79
N SER A 117 -2.26 -2.40 -4.01
CA SER A 117 -3.36 -2.25 -3.05
C SER A 117 -4.72 -2.23 -3.75
N VAL A 118 -4.87 -1.42 -4.81
CA VAL A 118 -6.10 -1.38 -5.63
C VAL A 118 -6.39 -2.74 -6.29
N TRP A 119 -5.36 -3.40 -6.83
CA TRP A 119 -5.53 -4.72 -7.46
C TRP A 119 -6.13 -5.75 -6.49
N HIS A 120 -5.64 -5.80 -5.25
CA HIS A 120 -6.18 -6.69 -4.23
C HIS A 120 -7.51 -6.20 -3.65
N ALA A 121 -7.77 -4.88 -3.59
CA ALA A 121 -9.09 -4.36 -3.26
C ALA A 121 -10.14 -4.89 -4.24
N GLY A 122 -9.83 -4.95 -5.53
CA GLY A 122 -10.69 -5.56 -6.55
C GLY A 122 -10.96 -7.04 -6.30
N GLN A 123 -9.96 -7.80 -5.86
CA GLN A 123 -10.13 -9.22 -5.50
C GLN A 123 -11.01 -9.40 -4.25
N LEU A 124 -10.80 -8.58 -3.23
CA LEU A 124 -11.63 -8.56 -2.02
C LEU A 124 -13.09 -8.23 -2.36
N ALA A 125 -13.33 -7.18 -3.15
CA ALA A 125 -14.66 -6.80 -3.59
C ALA A 125 -15.34 -7.90 -4.43
N ALA A 126 -14.58 -8.60 -5.28
CA ALA A 126 -15.11 -9.74 -6.03
C ALA A 126 -15.53 -10.92 -5.12
N LEU A 127 -14.78 -11.16 -4.03
CA LEU A 127 -15.15 -12.19 -3.05
C LEU A 127 -16.43 -11.82 -2.29
N GLY A 128 -16.66 -10.54 -1.98
CA GLY A 128 -17.90 -10.09 -1.33
C GLY A 128 -19.13 -10.45 -2.17
N ARG A 129 -19.08 -10.12 -3.47
CA ARG A 129 -20.16 -10.47 -4.42
C ARG A 129 -20.42 -11.97 -4.52
N VAL A 130 -19.37 -12.80 -4.46
CA VAL A 130 -19.50 -14.27 -4.52
C VAL A 130 -20.04 -14.83 -3.20
N ALA A 131 -19.77 -14.17 -2.06
CA ALA A 131 -20.27 -14.55 -0.75
C ALA A 131 -21.75 -14.15 -0.52
N GLY A 132 -22.39 -13.48 -1.47
CA GLY A 132 -23.78 -13.03 -1.37
C GLY A 132 -23.97 -11.77 -0.52
N VAL A 133 -22.92 -10.97 -0.36
CA VAL A 133 -22.91 -9.67 0.34
C VAL A 133 -22.72 -8.53 -0.66
#